data_AF-A0A501WGD0-F1
#
_entry.id   AF-A0A501WGD0-F1
#
_cell.length_a   1.000
_cell.length_b   1.000
_cell.length_c   1.000
_cell.angle_alpha   90.00
_cell.angle_beta   90.00
_cell.angle_gamma   90.00
#
_symmetry.space_group_name_H-M   'P 1'
#
loop_
_entity.id
_entity.type
_entity.pdbx_description
1 polymer ?
#
loop_
_entity_poly.entity_id
_entity_poly.type
_entity_poly.pdbx_seq_one_letter_code
_entity_poly.pdbx_strand_id
1 'polypeptide(L)'
;MSRESMEYDVVIVGAGPAGLSAAIRLKQLDPDLSVVVLEKGSEVGAHILSGAVLDPAGLDALIPDWRDRGAPDTTEVSDDRFYLLGKGGRMKIPNWPMPGFMK
;
A
#
# COMPACT_ATOMS: atom_id res chain seq x y z
N MET A 1 -2.31 39.38 0.74
CA MET A 1 -3.40 38.40 0.89
C MET A 1 -3.09 37.56 2.11
N SER A 2 -3.97 37.54 3.12
CA SER A 2 -3.87 36.60 4.24
C SER A 2 -4.28 35.21 3.73
N ARG A 3 -3.47 34.18 4.02
CA ARG A 3 -3.85 32.79 3.77
C ARG A 3 -4.68 32.30 4.96
N GLU A 4 -5.77 31.59 4.70
CA GLU A 4 -6.51 30.89 5.73
C GLU A 4 -5.65 29.73 6.28
N SER A 5 -5.70 29.49 7.58
CA SER A 5 -4.87 28.52 8.29
C SER A 5 -5.71 27.69 9.25
N MET A 6 -5.44 26.40 9.31
CA MET A 6 -6.02 25.47 10.28
C MET A 6 -4.87 24.79 11.03
N GLU A 7 -5.04 24.58 12.33
CA GLU A 7 -4.05 23.88 13.17
C GLU A 7 -4.38 22.38 13.24
N TYR A 8 -3.33 21.56 13.15
CA TYR A 8 -3.37 20.11 13.31
C TYR A 8 -2.10 19.68 14.04
N ASP A 9 -2.17 18.62 14.85
CA ASP A 9 -1.00 18.05 15.52
C ASP A 9 -0.06 17.38 14.51
N VAL A 10 -0.64 16.72 13.50
CA VAL A 10 0.11 16.04 12.43
C VAL A 10 -0.50 16.33 11.06
N VAL A 11 0.35 16.78 10.13
CA VAL A 11 0.02 16.93 8.71
C VAL A 11 0.77 15.85 7.92
N ILE A 12 0.03 15.00 7.21
CA ILE A 12 0.57 13.95 6.34
C ILE A 12 0.32 14.38 4.89
N VAL A 13 1.38 14.45 4.09
CA VAL A 13 1.28 14.80 2.66
C VAL A 13 1.37 13.52 1.83
N GLY A 14 0.26 13.19 1.17
CA GLY A 14 0.05 12.01 0.32
C GLY A 14 -0.84 10.96 0.99
N ALA A 15 -1.94 10.59 0.34
CA ALA A 15 -2.84 9.52 0.77
C ALA A 15 -2.52 8.17 0.09
N GLY A 16 -1.23 7.87 -0.05
CA GLY A 16 -0.76 6.54 -0.45
C GLY A 16 -0.73 5.55 0.73
N PRO A 17 -0.31 4.29 0.50
CA PRO A 17 -0.27 3.26 1.56
C PRO A 17 0.52 3.69 2.79
N ALA A 18 1.68 4.34 2.62
CA ALA A 18 2.48 4.80 3.74
C ALA A 18 1.80 5.93 4.55
N GLY A 19 1.23 6.93 3.87
CA GLY A 19 0.56 8.06 4.53
C GLY A 19 -0.71 7.64 5.26
N LEU A 20 -1.52 6.79 4.63
CA LEU A 20 -2.70 6.21 5.27
C LEU A 20 -2.32 5.29 6.44
N SER A 21 -1.25 4.50 6.31
CA SER A 21 -0.76 3.65 7.40
C SER A 21 -0.33 4.47 8.61
N ALA A 22 0.39 5.57 8.38
CA ALA A 22 0.78 6.50 9.45
C ALA A 22 -0.46 7.14 10.11
N ALA A 23 -1.41 7.63 9.31
CA ALA A 23 -2.64 8.24 9.82
C ALA A 23 -3.45 7.27 10.70
N ILE A 24 -3.65 6.04 10.21
CA ILE A 24 -4.36 4.98 10.93
C ILE A 24 -3.62 4.68 12.24
N ARG A 25 -2.31 4.49 12.19
CA ARG A 25 -1.53 4.13 13.38
C ARG A 25 -1.55 5.24 14.43
N LEU A 26 -1.48 6.51 14.01
CA LEU A 26 -1.58 7.66 14.91
C LEU A 26 -2.94 7.69 15.61
N LYS A 27 -4.04 7.52 14.86
CA LYS A 27 -5.40 7.49 15.45
C LYS A 27 -5.65 6.27 16.34
N GLN A 28 -4.99 5.14 16.08
CA GLN A 28 -5.03 3.98 16.97
C GLN A 28 -4.30 4.21 18.29
N LEU A 29 -3.19 4.97 18.27
CA LEU A 29 -2.41 5.30 19.46
C LEU A 29 -3.07 6.41 20.29
N ASP A 30 -3.65 7.39 19.62
CA ASP A 30 -4.33 8.52 20.24
C ASP A 30 -5.57 8.92 19.39
N PRO A 31 -6.78 8.55 19.83
CA PRO A 31 -8.02 8.90 19.17
C PRO A 31 -8.35 10.40 19.18
N ASP A 32 -7.74 11.19 20.05
CA ASP A 32 -8.00 12.64 20.17
C ASP A 32 -7.01 13.47 19.34
N LEU A 33 -5.87 12.88 18.95
CA LEU A 33 -4.86 13.51 18.08
C LEU A 33 -5.47 13.99 16.76
N SER A 34 -5.28 15.27 16.45
CA SER A 34 -5.77 15.88 15.21
C SER A 34 -4.79 15.60 14.06
N VAL A 35 -5.24 14.82 13.08
CA VAL A 35 -4.44 14.38 11.93
C VAL A 35 -5.13 14.79 10.64
N VAL A 36 -4.41 15.46 9.75
CA VAL A 36 -4.88 15.75 8.38
C VAL A 36 -4.02 15.01 7.37
N VAL A 37 -4.67 14.41 6.37
CA VAL A 37 -4.01 13.81 5.21
C VAL A 37 -4.35 14.64 3.98
N LEU A 38 -3.33 15.15 3.30
CA LEU A 38 -3.47 15.96 2.10
C LEU A 38 -3.13 15.14 0.87
N GLU A 39 -4.07 14.98 -0.06
CA GLU A 39 -3.86 14.27 -1.33
C GLU A 39 -4.10 15.22 -2.50
N LYS A 40 -3.26 15.11 -3.54
CA LYS A 40 -3.40 15.89 -4.77
C LYS A 40 -4.55 15.38 -5.64
N GLY A 41 -4.84 14.08 -5.57
CA GLY A 41 -5.94 13.42 -6.26
C GLY A 41 -7.29 14.04 -5.92
N SER A 42 -8.21 14.03 -6.89
CA SER A 42 -9.61 14.37 -6.63
C SER A 42 -10.25 13.44 -5.61
N GLU A 43 -9.70 12.22 -5.49
CA GLU A 43 -10.12 11.18 -4.56
C GLU A 43 -8.88 10.41 -4.07
N VAL A 44 -8.98 9.80 -2.89
CA VAL A 44 -7.94 8.90 -2.37
C VAL A 44 -7.76 7.75 -3.36
N GLY A 45 -6.51 7.51 -3.78
CA GLY A 45 -6.19 6.46 -4.74
C GLY A 45 -6.18 6.88 -6.22
N ALA A 46 -6.70 8.07 -6.57
CA ALA A 46 -6.79 8.51 -7.97
C ALA A 46 -5.44 8.62 -8.70
N HIS A 47 -4.33 8.76 -7.96
CA HIS A 47 -2.97 8.79 -8.52
C HIS A 47 -2.13 7.56 -8.15
N ILE A 48 -2.70 6.55 -7.49
CA ILE A 48 -1.96 5.33 -7.17
C ILE A 48 -1.85 4.48 -8.43
N LEU A 49 -0.63 4.14 -8.81
CA LEU A 49 -0.33 3.22 -9.90
C LEU A 49 0.61 2.14 -9.37
N SER A 50 0.18 0.87 -9.45
CA SER A 50 0.97 -0.28 -9.00
C SER A 50 0.57 -1.53 -9.77
N GLY A 51 1.50 -2.48 -9.91
CA GLY A 51 1.19 -3.85 -10.30
C GLY A 51 0.51 -4.66 -9.18
N ALA A 52 0.50 -4.12 -7.96
CA ALA A 52 -0.28 -4.56 -6.80
C ALA A 52 -0.11 -6.03 -6.39
N VAL A 53 1.12 -6.56 -6.47
CA VAL A 53 1.49 -7.77 -5.71
C VAL A 53 1.93 -7.31 -4.32
N LEU A 54 1.17 -7.69 -3.30
CA LEU A 54 1.30 -7.17 -1.94
C LEU A 54 1.76 -8.27 -0.97
N ASP A 55 2.75 -7.95 -0.14
CA ASP A 55 3.05 -8.72 1.07
C ASP A 55 2.06 -8.32 2.19
N PRO A 56 1.22 -9.24 2.68
CA PRO A 56 0.19 -8.93 3.67
C PRO A 56 0.76 -8.57 5.06
N ALA A 57 2.04 -8.82 5.35
CA ALA A 57 2.61 -8.61 6.69
C ALA A 57 2.40 -7.17 7.22
N GLY A 58 2.42 -6.16 6.34
CA GLY A 58 2.15 -4.78 6.72
C GLY A 58 0.70 -4.52 7.13
N LEU A 59 -0.26 -5.10 6.40
CA LEU A 59 -1.68 -5.01 6.75
C LEU A 59 -2.00 -5.85 7.99
N ASP A 60 -1.41 -7.04 8.11
CA ASP A 60 -1.55 -7.92 9.28
C ASP A 60 -1.09 -7.21 10.56
N ALA A 61 -0.03 -6.41 10.49
CA ALA A 61 0.45 -5.62 11.63
C ALA A 61 -0.42 -4.40 11.94
N LEU A 62 -0.93 -3.71 10.91
CA LEU A 62 -1.67 -2.45 11.08
C LEU A 62 -3.16 -2.66 11.42
N ILE A 63 -3.80 -3.64 10.77
CA ILE A 63 -5.22 -3.96 10.87
C ILE A 63 -5.36 -5.50 10.87
N PRO A 64 -5.18 -6.18 12.02
CA PRO A 64 -5.11 -7.65 12.05
C PRO A 64 -6.33 -8.39 11.48
N ASP A 65 -7.49 -7.74 11.49
CA ASP A 65 -8.79 -8.25 11.01
C ASP A 65 -9.14 -7.76 9.59
N TRP A 66 -8.19 -7.23 8.82
CA TRP A 66 -8.45 -6.59 7.52
C TRP A 66 -9.15 -7.49 6.51
N ARG A 67 -8.89 -8.81 6.56
CA ARG A 67 -9.51 -9.81 5.67
C ARG A 67 -11.01 -9.95 5.90
N ASP A 68 -11.47 -9.79 7.14
CA ASP A 68 -12.89 -9.91 7.51
C ASP A 68 -13.67 -8.62 7.24
N ARG A 69 -12.97 -7.51 7.01
CA ARG A 69 -13.54 -6.16 6.82
C ARG A 69 -13.91 -5.85 5.37
N GLY A 70 -13.84 -6.83 4.47
CA GLY A 70 -14.19 -6.67 3.07
C GLY A 70 -13.14 -5.90 2.26
N ALA A 71 -11.85 -6.06 2.60
CA ALA A 71 -10.78 -5.50 1.78
C ALA A 71 -10.85 -6.04 0.34
N PRO A 72 -10.52 -5.23 -0.68
CA PRO A 72 -10.63 -5.62 -2.08
C PRO A 72 -9.62 -6.69 -2.52
N ASP A 73 -8.57 -6.94 -1.72
CA ASP A 73 -7.52 -7.93 -1.99
C ASP A 73 -8.03 -9.36 -1.76
N THR A 74 -8.63 -9.92 -2.80
CA THR A 74 -9.26 -11.26 -2.78
C THR A 74 -8.50 -12.31 -3.59
N THR A 75 -7.42 -11.91 -4.28
CA THR A 75 -6.69 -12.82 -5.17
C THR A 75 -5.37 -13.27 -4.54
N GLU A 76 -5.36 -14.48 -4.01
CA GLU A 76 -4.15 -15.11 -3.48
C GLU A 76 -3.18 -15.46 -4.62
N VAL A 77 -1.88 -15.17 -4.41
CA VAL A 77 -0.82 -15.55 -5.36
C VAL A 77 -0.57 -17.04 -5.24
N SER A 78 -0.81 -17.79 -6.32
CA SER A 78 -0.66 -19.25 -6.32
C SER A 78 0.62 -19.78 -6.98
N ASP A 79 1.28 -18.98 -7.83
CA ASP A 79 2.44 -19.40 -8.62
C ASP A 79 3.23 -18.19 -9.14
N ASP A 80 4.54 -18.15 -8.87
CA ASP A 80 5.45 -17.15 -9.41
C ASP A 80 6.17 -17.67 -10.67
N ARG A 81 6.20 -16.86 -11.73
CA ARG A 81 6.82 -17.22 -13.01
C ARG A 81 7.75 -16.15 -13.55
N PHE A 82 9.02 -16.48 -13.65
CA PHE A 82 10.05 -15.61 -14.21
C PHE A 82 10.40 -16.04 -15.63
N TYR A 83 10.52 -15.07 -16.54
CA TYR A 83 10.80 -15.30 -17.95
C TYR A 83 11.93 -14.41 -18.47
N LEU A 84 12.84 -14.98 -19.24
CA LEU A 84 13.75 -14.24 -20.12
C LEU A 84 13.10 -14.09 -21.49
N LEU A 85 12.98 -12.85 -21.97
CA LEU A 85 12.34 -12.53 -23.26
C LEU A 85 13.40 -12.25 -24.34
N GLY A 86 13.15 -12.73 -25.56
CA GLY A 86 13.98 -12.48 -26.72
C GLY A 86 13.18 -12.47 -28.02
N LYS A 87 13.81 -12.13 -29.15
CA LYS A 87 13.13 -12.01 -30.45
C LYS A 87 12.37 -13.28 -30.87
N GLY A 88 12.88 -14.45 -30.49
CA GLY A 88 12.28 -15.76 -30.80
C GLY A 88 11.27 -16.27 -29.77
N GLY A 89 10.98 -15.54 -28.70
CA GLY A 89 10.01 -15.96 -27.68
C GLY A 89 10.49 -15.76 -26.24
N ARG A 90 10.12 -16.70 -25.35
CA ARG A 90 10.40 -16.64 -23.91
C ARG A 90 10.97 -17.95 -23.37
N MET A 91 11.85 -17.86 -22.39
CA MET A 91 12.39 -19.01 -21.65
C MET A 91 12.04 -18.84 -20.16
N LYS A 92 11.42 -19.85 -19.54
CA LYS A 92 11.13 -19.82 -18.09
C LYS A 92 12.43 -20.01 -17.30
N ILE A 93 12.66 -19.14 -16.33
CA ILE A 93 13.75 -19.26 -15.37
C ILE A 93 13.25 -20.12 -14.20
N PRO A 94 13.99 -21.14 -13.73
CA PRO A 94 13.62 -21.88 -12.53
C PRO A 94 13.52 -20.97 -11.31
N ASN A 95 12.62 -21.26 -10.36
CA ASN A 95 12.42 -20.42 -9.16
C ASN A 95 13.45 -20.67 -8.05
N TRP A 96 14.25 -21.75 -8.10
CA TRP A 96 15.22 -22.07 -7.04
C TRP A 96 16.28 -20.98 -6.73
N PRO A 97 16.77 -20.18 -7.70
CA PRO A 97 17.71 -19.11 -7.43
C PRO A 97 17.03 -17.79 -7.01
N MET A 98 15.69 -17.72 -7.01
CA MET A 98 14.96 -16.52 -6.61
C MET A 98 14.99 -16.35 -5.08
N PRO A 99 14.91 -15.10 -4.57
CA PRO A 99 14.77 -14.84 -3.14
C PRO A 99 13.54 -15.54 -2.55
N GLY A 100 13.60 -15.90 -1.26
CA GLY A 100 12.54 -16.68 -0.60
C GLY A 100 11.17 -16.00 -0.56
N PHE A 101 11.11 -14.68 -0.66
CA PHE A 101 9.86 -13.89 -0.72
C PHE A 101 9.27 -13.80 -2.14
N MET A 102 9.88 -14.47 -3.13
CA MET A 102 9.46 -14.55 -4.54
C MET A 102 9.25 -16.01 -5.00
N LYS A 103 9.05 -16.94 -4.05
CA LYS A 103 8.93 -18.38 -4.30
C LYS A 103 7.51 -18.86 -4.10
#